data_AF-A0A3D4TFL2-F1
#
_entry.id   AF-A0A3D4TFL2-F1
#
_cell.length_a   1.000
_cell.length_b   1.000
_cell.length_c   1.000
_cell.angle_alpha   90.00
_cell.angle_beta   90.00
_cell.angle_gamma   90.00
#
_symmetry.space_group_name_H-M   'P 1'
#
loop_
_entity.id
_entity.type
_entity.pdbx_description
1 polymer ?
#
loop_
_entity_poly.entity_id
_entity_poly.type
_entity_poly.pdbx_seq_one_letter_code
_entity_poly.pdbx_strand_id
1 'polypeptide(L)' 'MSAEKILGEWKKGRFKPIYWLEGEEPYFIDMLVDYAEHHILPESEAGFNLTIFYGRDADWA' A
#
# COMPACT_ATOMS: atom_id res chain seq x y z
N MET A 1 -13.31 4.44 -5.25
CA MET A 1 -13.31 4.74 -3.80
C MET A 1 -12.26 5.82 -3.60
N SER A 2 -12.50 6.90 -2.83
CA SER A 2 -11.45 7.92 -2.66
C SER A 2 -10.30 7.38 -1.82
N ALA A 3 -9.10 7.93 -2.04
CA ALA A 3 -7.91 7.58 -1.28
C ALA A 3 -8.11 7.80 0.23
N GLU A 4 -8.77 8.89 0.63
CA GLU A 4 -8.99 9.16 2.06
C GLU A 4 -9.89 8.11 2.71
N LYS A 5 -10.86 7.57 1.96
CA LYS A 5 -11.70 6.48 2.45
C LYS A 5 -10.91 5.19 2.63
N ILE A 6 -10.01 4.86 1.70
CA ILE A 6 -9.11 3.70 1.84
C ILE A 6 -8.24 3.87 3.09
N LEU A 7 -7.58 5.02 3.23
CA LEU A 7 -6.73 5.35 4.38
C LEU A 7 -7.50 5.26 5.72
N GLY A 8 -8.74 5.74 5.73
CA GLY A 8 -9.61 5.68 6.90
C GLY A 8 -10.01 4.26 7.31
N GLU A 9 -10.10 3.32 6.35
CA GLU A 9 -10.36 1.91 6.64
C GLU A 9 -9.10 1.17 7.10
N TRP A 10 -7.95 1.47 6.50
CA TRP A 10 -6.65 0.94 6.94
C TRP A 10 -6.32 1.31 8.38
N LYS A 11 -6.55 2.57 8.77
CA LYS A 11 -6.40 3.03 10.16
C LYS A 11 -7.30 2.29 11.16
N LYS A 12 -8.35 1.62 10.68
CA LYS A 12 -9.27 0.78 11.51
C LYS A 12 -8.94 -0.71 11.41
N GLY A 13 -7.84 -1.07 10.76
CA GLY A 13 -7.45 -2.47 10.52
C GLY A 13 -8.33 -3.20 9.51
N ARG A 14 -9.10 -2.47 8.68
CA ARG A 14 -10.01 -3.07 7.69
C ARG A 14 -9.38 -3.04 6.31
N PHE A 15 -8.75 -4.16 5.95
CA PHE A 15 -8.06 -4.32 4.69
C PHE A 15 -8.88 -5.13 3.69
N LYS A 16 -8.76 -4.79 2.42
CA LYS A 16 -9.16 -5.63 1.29
C LYS A 16 -7.92 -6.39 0.80
N PRO A 17 -8.10 -7.59 0.23
CA PRO A 17 -6.96 -8.40 -0.22
C PRO A 17 -6.20 -7.77 -1.38
N ILE A 18 -6.85 -6.97 -2.23
CA ILE A 18 -6.26 -6.34 -3.41
C ILE A 18 -6.76 -4.90 -3.53
N TYR A 19 -5.84 -4.00 -3.86
CA TYR A 19 -6.10 -2.61 -4.19
C TYR A 19 -5.49 -2.28 -5.56
N TRP A 20 -6.25 -1.61 -6.41
CA TRP A 20 -5.77 -1.03 -7.65
C TRP A 20 -5.75 0.49 -7.46
N LEU A 21 -4.56 1.08 -7.44
CA LEU A 21 -4.36 2.52 -7.26
C LEU A 21 -4.02 3.13 -8.61
N GLU A 22 -4.92 3.97 -9.12
CA GLU A 22 -4.76 4.69 -10.37
C GLU A 22 -5.31 6.11 -10.22
N GLY A 23 -4.83 7.04 -11.04
CA GLY A 23 -5.32 8.41 -11.05
C GLY A 23 -4.35 9.34 -11.76
N GLU A 24 -4.85 10.52 -12.11
CA GLU A 24 -4.04 11.59 -12.72
C GLU A 24 -3.17 12.33 -11.70
N GLU A 25 -3.55 12.28 -10.42
CA GLU A 25 -2.87 12.94 -9.31
C GLU A 25 -2.01 11.94 -8.51
N PRO A 26 -0.67 11.96 -8.66
CA PRO A 26 0.22 10.98 -8.01
C PRO A 26 0.23 11.06 -6.49
N TYR A 27 -0.02 12.26 -5.95
CA TYR A 27 -0.02 12.54 -4.51
C TYR A 27 -0.87 11.56 -3.70
N PHE A 28 -2.06 11.19 -4.19
CA PHE A 28 -2.94 10.28 -3.48
C PHE A 28 -2.43 8.83 -3.48
N ILE A 29 -1.74 8.42 -4.55
CA ILE A 29 -1.11 7.11 -4.64
C ILE A 29 0.06 7.08 -3.66
N ASP A 30 0.93 8.10 -3.69
CA ASP A 30 2.09 8.22 -2.80
C ASP A 30 1.67 8.22 -1.32
N MET A 31 0.62 8.97 -0.97
CA MET A 31 0.06 9.01 0.40
C MET A 31 -0.40 7.63 0.88
N LEU A 32 -1.02 6.84 0.00
CA LEU A 32 -1.46 5.49 0.35
C LEU A 32 -0.27 4.53 0.44
N VAL A 33 0.65 4.57 -0.53
CA VAL A 33 1.83 3.69 -0.55
C VAL A 33 2.70 3.92 0.68
N ASP A 34 2.95 5.18 1.06
CA ASP A 34 3.71 5.53 2.26
C ASP A 34 3.06 4.97 3.55
N TYR A 35 1.74 5.08 3.66
CA TYR A 35 1.03 4.48 4.79
C TYR A 35 1.11 2.95 4.77
N ALA A 36 0.97 2.34 3.60
CA ALA A 36 1.02 0.89 3.45
C ALA A 36 2.39 0.31 3.84
N GLU A 37 3.46 0.96 3.40
CA GLU A 37 4.85 0.56 3.63
C GLU A 37 5.26 0.71 5.11
N HIS A 38 4.85 1.80 5.75
CA HIS A 38 5.38 2.16 7.08
C HIS A 38 4.42 1.93 8.26
N HIS A 39 3.12 1.70 8.02
CA HIS A 39 2.12 1.68 9.11
C HIS A 39 1.23 0.44 9.16
N ILE A 40 1.16 -0.39 8.11
CA ILE A 40 0.34 -1.61 8.13
C ILE A 40 1.02 -2.70 8.97
N LEU A 41 2.33 -2.82 8.86
CA LEU A 41 3.12 -3.81 9.58
C LEU A 41 4.05 -3.13 10.60
N PRO A 42 4.27 -3.74 11.76
CA PRO A 42 5.37 -3.37 12.63
C PRO A 42 6.72 -3.54 11.90
N GLU A 43 7.70 -2.69 12.21
CA GLU A 43 9.04 -2.72 11.59
C GLU A 43 9.69 -4.11 11.66
N SER A 44 9.53 -4.82 12.79
CA SER A 44 10.05 -6.17 12.98
C SER A 44 9.46 -7.22 12.03
N GLU A 45 8.25 -6.98 11.53
CA GLU A 45 7.55 -7.89 10.62
C GLU A 45 7.74 -7.49 9.15
N ALA A 46 7.92 -6.20 8.87
CA ALA A 46 8.09 -5.69 7.51
C ALA A 46 9.24 -6.38 6.78
N GLY A 47 10.37 -6.65 7.45
CA GLY A 47 11.51 -7.35 6.83
C GLY A 47 11.22 -8.76 6.30
N PHE A 48 10.12 -9.39 6.74
CA PHE A 48 9.72 -10.74 6.30
C PHE A 48 8.40 -10.74 5.52
N ASN A 49 7.49 -9.83 5.85
CA ASN A 49 6.10 -9.85 5.36
C ASN A 49 5.78 -8.74 4.35
N LEU A 50 6.72 -7.82 4.09
CA LEU A 50 6.60 -6.80 3.04
C LEU A 50 7.53 -7.16 1.88
N THR A 51 7.02 -7.07 0.66
CA THR A 51 7.84 -7.17 -0.55
C THR A 51 7.39 -6.10 -1.54
N ILE A 52 8.35 -5.35 -2.06
CA ILE A 52 8.12 -4.27 -3.01
C ILE A 52 8.79 -4.67 -4.32
N PHE A 53 8.03 -4.58 -5.40
CA PHE A 53 8.51 -4.82 -6.75
C PHE A 53 8.28 -3.57 -7.58
N TYR A 54 9.30 -3.19 -8.35
CA TYR A 54 9.12 -2.20 -9.42
C TYR A 54 8.80 -2.97 -10.69
N GLY A 55 7.84 -2.50 -11.51
CA GLY A 55 7.31 -3.29 -12.63
C GLY A 55 8.35 -3.78 -13.65
N ARG A 56 9.54 -3.18 -13.70
CA ARG A 56 10.65 -3.62 -14.53
C ARG A 56 11.48 -4.75 -13.90
N ASP A 57 11.45 -4.84 -12.58
CA ASP A 57 12.12 -5.84 -11.74
C ASP A 57 11.14 -6.95 -11.30
N ALA A 58 9.87 -6.87 -11.72
CA ALA A 58 8.82 -7.83 -11.41
C ALA A 58 8.95 -9.09 -12.28
N ASP A 59 9.98 -9.89 -12.03
CA ASP A 59 10.11 -11.25 -12.55
C ASP A 59 9.50 -12.21 -11.52
N TRP A 60 8.17 -12.20 -11.42
CA TRP A 60 7.44 -13.14 -10.57
C TRP A 60 7.31 -14.46 -11.34
N ALA A 61 8.28 -15.36 -11.13
CA ALA A 61 8.27 -16.74 -11.64
C ALA A 61 7.65 -17.70 -10.63
#